data_AF-A0A7V6XJV0-F1
#
_entry.id   AF-A0A7V6XJV0-F1
#
_cell.length_a   1.000
_cell.length_b   1.000
_cell.length_c   1.000
_cell.angle_alpha   90.00
_cell.angle_beta   90.00
_cell.angle_gamma   90.00
#
_symmetry.space_group_name_H-M   'P 1'
#
loop_
_entity.id
_entity.type
_entity.pdbx_description
1 polymer ?
#
loop_
_entity_poly.entity_id
_entity_poly.type
_entity_poly.pdbx_seq_one_letter_code
_entity_poly.pdbx_strand_id
1 'polypeptide(L)'
;MLTVRTDLAIEARELVDKDYPKEIPGMEIDKDEYDGIKITRVKIRTKEAEEIMGKPIGNYISIEVPRLREKDIELQERVSKNFANEMKNIADLSSNTTTMVIGLGNWNITPDSLGPKTVEKLFITRHMIDKLEGENEEKRFGSLCAFSPGVLGITGIESAEVIHG
;
A
#
# COMPACT_ATOMS: atom_id res chain seq x y z
N MET A 1 -8.97 2.56 -29.10
CA MET A 1 -8.13 2.71 -27.89
C MET A 1 -8.68 1.79 -26.82
N LEU A 2 -7.94 0.75 -26.45
CA LEU A 2 -8.28 -0.13 -25.33
C LEU A 2 -7.68 0.48 -24.06
N THR A 3 -8.38 1.42 -23.43
CA THR A 3 -8.05 1.89 -22.08
C THR A 3 -8.64 0.90 -21.07
N VAL A 4 -7.86 -0.12 -20.72
CA VAL A 4 -8.18 -0.94 -19.54
C VAL A 4 -7.90 -0.08 -18.31
N ARG A 5 -8.96 0.29 -17.58
CA ARG A 5 -8.84 1.01 -16.31
C ARG A 5 -8.43 0.00 -15.24
N THR A 6 -7.13 -0.17 -15.06
CA THR A 6 -6.55 -1.06 -14.04
C THR A 6 -5.70 -0.27 -13.05
N ASP A 7 -5.86 -0.60 -11.77
CA ASP A 7 -5.10 -0.01 -10.69
C ASP A 7 -3.72 -0.67 -10.53
N LEU A 8 -3.53 -1.89 -11.07
CA LEU A 8 -2.28 -2.65 -10.95
C LEU A 8 -1.22 -2.18 -11.95
N ALA A 9 -0.03 -1.86 -11.44
CA ALA A 9 1.11 -1.47 -12.27
C ALA A 9 1.60 -2.59 -13.20
N ILE A 10 1.46 -3.86 -12.78
CA ILE A 10 1.77 -5.02 -13.63
C ILE A 10 0.87 -5.05 -14.85
N GLU A 11 -0.45 -4.89 -14.68
CA GLU A 11 -1.39 -4.98 -15.81
C GLU A 11 -1.22 -3.80 -16.78
N ALA A 12 -0.96 -2.59 -16.25
CA ALA A 12 -0.60 -1.44 -17.08
C ALA A 12 0.65 -1.74 -17.93
N ARG A 13 1.65 -2.41 -17.35
CA ARG A 13 2.86 -2.85 -18.06
C ARG A 13 2.55 -3.92 -19.12
N GLU A 14 1.75 -4.93 -18.81
CA GLU A 14 1.41 -6.01 -19.78
C GLU A 14 0.73 -5.47 -21.05
N LEU A 15 0.08 -4.30 -20.95
CA LEU A 15 -0.43 -3.57 -22.11
C LEU A 15 0.69 -2.88 -22.89
N VAL A 16 1.65 -2.25 -22.19
CA VAL A 16 2.80 -1.56 -22.80
C VAL A 16 3.78 -2.55 -23.45
N ASP A 17 4.05 -3.71 -22.85
CA ASP A 17 4.95 -4.76 -23.38
C ASP A 17 4.49 -5.32 -24.74
N LYS A 18 3.22 -5.14 -25.14
CA LYS A 18 2.75 -5.52 -26.48
C LYS A 18 3.21 -4.57 -27.58
N ASP A 19 3.49 -3.30 -27.24
CA ASP A 19 3.77 -2.22 -28.19
C ASP A 19 5.14 -1.55 -27.99
N TYR A 20 5.86 -1.79 -26.88
CA TYR A 20 7.14 -1.15 -26.53
C TYR A 20 8.27 -2.14 -26.22
N PRO A 21 9.56 -1.77 -26.40
CA PRO A 21 10.70 -2.60 -26.02
C PRO A 21 10.70 -2.94 -24.53
N LYS A 22 11.23 -4.14 -24.21
CA LYS A 22 11.29 -4.76 -22.86
C LYS A 22 11.91 -3.90 -21.75
N GLU A 23 12.60 -2.82 -22.09
CA GLU A 23 13.27 -1.91 -21.16
C GLU A 23 12.83 -0.47 -21.46
N ILE A 24 12.07 0.12 -20.53
CA ILE A 24 11.67 1.52 -20.58
C ILE A 24 12.71 2.33 -19.79
N PRO A 25 13.42 3.29 -20.43
CA PRO A 25 14.37 4.15 -19.72
C PRO A 25 13.71 4.87 -18.54
N GLY A 26 14.38 4.88 -17.38
CA GLY A 26 13.84 5.50 -16.16
C GLY A 26 12.86 4.64 -15.38
N MET A 27 12.66 3.38 -15.78
CA MET A 27 11.90 2.38 -15.03
C MET A 27 12.82 1.26 -14.55
N GLU A 28 12.70 0.87 -13.28
CA GLU A 28 13.38 -0.31 -12.73
C GLU A 28 12.33 -1.36 -12.36
N ILE A 29 12.60 -2.62 -12.71
CA ILE A 29 11.72 -3.74 -12.39
C ILE A 29 12.52 -4.81 -11.67
N ASP A 30 11.95 -5.27 -10.58
CA ASP A 30 12.48 -6.37 -9.80
C ASP A 30 11.36 -7.39 -9.55
N LYS A 31 11.69 -8.68 -9.65
CA LYS A 31 10.72 -9.78 -9.56
C LYS A 31 11.31 -10.89 -8.71
N ASP A 32 10.62 -11.19 -7.62
CA ASP A 32 10.90 -12.34 -6.78
C ASP A 32 9.73 -13.33 -6.82
N GLU A 33 10.05 -14.62 -6.86
CA GLU A 33 9.08 -15.68 -6.71
C GLU A 33 9.63 -16.75 -5.76
N TYR A 34 8.93 -16.96 -4.65
CA TYR A 34 9.28 -17.98 -3.66
C TYR A 34 8.04 -18.43 -2.90
N ASP A 35 7.99 -19.72 -2.54
CA ASP A 35 6.95 -20.31 -1.69
C ASP A 35 5.50 -20.03 -2.13
N GLY A 36 5.27 -19.89 -3.43
CA GLY A 36 3.95 -19.58 -4.01
C GLY A 36 3.50 -18.13 -3.86
N ILE A 37 4.43 -17.22 -3.53
CA ILE A 37 4.25 -15.78 -3.46
C ILE A 37 5.10 -15.17 -4.58
N LYS A 38 4.46 -14.38 -5.44
CA LYS A 38 5.15 -13.62 -6.49
C LYS A 38 5.09 -12.14 -6.15
N ILE A 39 6.26 -11.51 -6.01
CA ILE A 39 6.41 -10.08 -5.72
C ILE A 39 7.01 -9.41 -6.93
N THR A 40 6.33 -8.42 -7.48
CA THR A 40 6.86 -7.55 -8.53
C THR A 40 6.96 -6.14 -8.00
N ARG A 41 8.15 -5.55 -8.10
CA ARG A 41 8.44 -4.17 -7.73
C ARG A 41 8.74 -3.38 -8.99
N VAL A 42 8.02 -2.29 -9.19
CA VAL A 42 8.22 -1.37 -10.31
C VAL A 42 8.52 0.00 -9.73
N LYS A 43 9.64 0.60 -10.13
CA LYS A 43 9.99 1.97 -9.78
C LYS A 43 9.98 2.82 -11.03
N ILE A 44 9.13 3.85 -11.06
CA ILE A 44 9.07 4.85 -12.12
C ILE A 44 9.81 6.07 -11.62
N ARG A 45 10.89 6.49 -12.30
CA ARG A 45 11.76 7.60 -11.87
C ARG A 45 11.75 8.82 -12.80
N THR A 46 11.26 8.67 -14.03
CA THR A 46 11.26 9.74 -15.04
C THR A 46 9.86 10.04 -15.54
N LYS A 47 9.65 11.28 -16.01
CA LYS A 47 8.37 11.69 -16.63
C LYS A 47 8.07 10.90 -17.91
N GLU A 48 9.11 10.59 -18.68
CA GLU A 48 8.99 9.76 -19.89
C GLU A 48 8.43 8.37 -19.55
N ALA A 49 8.93 7.75 -18.49
CA ALA A 49 8.42 6.45 -18.03
C ALA A 49 6.98 6.57 -17.50
N GLU A 50 6.63 7.66 -16.80
CA GLU A 50 5.26 7.96 -16.36
C GLU A 50 4.29 8.10 -17.55
N GLU A 51 4.68 8.82 -18.60
CA GLU A 51 3.87 8.99 -19.82
C GLU A 51 3.65 7.68 -20.55
N ILE A 52 4.71 6.86 -20.70
CA ILE A 52 4.61 5.55 -21.36
C ILE A 52 3.76 4.59 -20.53
N MET A 53 3.93 4.56 -19.21
CA MET A 53 3.20 3.65 -18.32
C MET A 53 1.77 4.10 -18.00
N GLY A 54 1.48 5.39 -18.17
CA GLY A 54 0.22 5.99 -17.70
C GLY A 54 0.04 5.91 -16.19
N LYS A 55 1.15 5.81 -15.44
CA LYS A 55 1.19 5.71 -13.97
C LYS A 55 2.18 6.76 -13.45
N PRO A 56 1.82 7.53 -12.42
CA PRO A 56 2.69 8.56 -11.86
C PRO A 56 4.09 8.03 -11.46
N ILE A 57 5.07 8.93 -11.41
CA ILE A 57 6.37 8.63 -10.78
C ILE A 57 6.14 8.10 -9.35
N GLY A 58 6.73 6.95 -9.04
CA GLY A 58 6.49 6.29 -7.75
C GLY A 58 7.01 4.86 -7.69
N ASN A 59 6.84 4.26 -6.51
CA ASN A 59 7.14 2.87 -6.24
C ASN A 59 5.84 2.06 -6.20
N TYR A 60 5.76 1.02 -7.02
CA TYR A 60 4.62 0.13 -7.11
C TYR A 60 5.06 -1.28 -6.75
N ILE A 61 4.37 -1.89 -5.80
CA ILE A 61 4.63 -3.26 -5.36
C ILE A 61 3.35 -4.06 -5.56
N SER A 62 3.47 -5.21 -6.21
CA SER A 62 2.37 -6.14 -6.45
C SER A 62 2.75 -7.48 -5.86
N ILE A 63 1.91 -7.98 -4.96
CA ILE A 63 2.08 -9.27 -4.29
C ILE A 63 0.94 -10.18 -4.75
N GLU A 64 1.27 -11.18 -5.55
CA GLU A 64 0.32 -12.15 -6.10
C GLU A 64 0.44 -13.47 -5.34
N VAL A 65 -0.68 -13.93 -4.78
CA VAL A 65 -0.74 -15.17 -3.98
C VAL A 65 -2.02 -15.94 -4.32
N PRO A 66 -2.03 -16.76 -5.39
CA PRO A 66 -3.24 -17.45 -5.87
C PRO A 66 -3.93 -18.32 -4.80
N ARG A 67 -3.13 -18.91 -3.90
CA ARG A 67 -3.58 -19.81 -2.84
C ARG A 67 -4.07 -19.10 -1.58
N LEU A 68 -4.00 -17.77 -1.50
CA LEU A 68 -4.38 -17.03 -0.28
C LEU A 68 -5.85 -17.26 0.14
N ARG A 69 -6.71 -17.54 -0.84
CA ARG A 69 -8.14 -17.87 -0.63
C ARG A 69 -8.39 -19.22 0.04
N GLU A 70 -7.39 -20.10 0.08
CA GLU A 70 -7.49 -21.46 0.64
C GLU A 70 -7.47 -21.47 2.17
N LYS A 71 -7.28 -20.30 2.82
CA LYS A 71 -7.21 -20.13 4.29
C LYS A 71 -6.10 -20.97 4.95
N ASP A 72 -5.03 -21.23 4.20
CA ASP A 72 -3.79 -21.82 4.71
C ASP A 72 -3.11 -20.83 5.67
N ILE A 73 -3.04 -21.18 6.96
CA ILE A 73 -2.54 -20.30 8.03
C ILE A 73 -1.05 -20.02 7.86
N GLU A 74 -0.26 -21.02 7.48
CA GLU A 74 1.18 -20.86 7.29
C GLU A 74 1.46 -19.95 6.10
N LEU A 75 0.71 -20.10 5.01
CA LEU A 75 0.79 -19.20 3.86
C LEU A 75 0.41 -17.77 4.26
N GLN A 76 -0.67 -17.58 5.01
CA GLN A 76 -1.07 -16.25 5.49
C GLN A 76 0.03 -15.58 6.31
N GLU A 77 0.67 -16.33 7.22
CA GLU A 77 1.77 -15.81 8.03
C GLU A 77 2.97 -15.41 7.17
N ARG A 78 3.34 -16.25 6.18
CA ARG A 78 4.41 -15.91 5.22
C ARG A 78 4.07 -14.65 4.42
N VAL A 79 2.84 -14.54 3.92
CA VAL A 79 2.38 -13.35 3.19
C VAL A 79 2.43 -12.11 4.07
N SER A 80 1.98 -12.19 5.32
CA SER A 80 2.04 -11.07 6.26
C SER A 80 3.48 -10.60 6.52
N LYS A 81 4.43 -11.53 6.68
CA LYS A 81 5.85 -11.19 6.86
C LYS A 81 6.43 -10.50 5.63
N ASN A 82 6.15 -11.01 4.43
CA ASN A 82 6.61 -10.41 3.19
C ASN A 82 5.99 -9.03 2.96
N PHE A 83 4.68 -8.89 3.17
CA PHE A 83 4.00 -7.61 3.11
C PHE A 83 4.63 -6.58 4.06
N ALA A 84 4.94 -6.98 5.31
CA ALA A 84 5.58 -6.10 6.28
C ALA A 84 7.00 -5.67 5.84
N ASN A 85 7.76 -6.56 5.19
CA ASN A 85 9.07 -6.22 4.64
C ASN A 85 8.96 -5.23 3.48
N GLU A 86 8.01 -5.43 2.58
CA GLU A 86 7.78 -4.50 1.47
C GLU A 86 7.31 -3.12 1.94
N MET A 87 6.49 -3.05 3.00
CA MET A 87 6.07 -1.78 3.60
C MET A 87 7.26 -0.95 4.11
N LYS A 88 8.28 -1.59 4.67
CA LYS A 88 9.52 -0.91 5.11
C LYS A 88 10.33 -0.33 3.94
N ASN A 89 10.15 -0.86 2.73
CA ASN A 89 10.82 -0.35 1.53
C ASN A 89 10.12 0.89 0.94
N ILE A 90 8.85 1.12 1.31
CA ILE A 90 8.04 2.23 0.78
C ILE A 90 8.18 3.50 1.64
N ALA A 91 8.23 3.36 2.96
CA ALA A 91 8.24 4.49 3.89
C ALA A 91 9.19 4.25 5.06
N ASP A 92 9.76 5.35 5.59
CA ASP A 92 10.50 5.31 6.85
C ASP A 92 9.54 5.14 8.04
N LEU A 93 9.45 3.90 8.51
CA LEU A 93 8.65 3.51 9.68
C LEU A 93 9.48 3.52 10.97
N SER A 94 10.56 4.32 11.03
CA SER A 94 11.38 4.46 12.24
C SER A 94 10.57 5.00 13.44
N SER A 95 11.03 4.70 14.65
CA SER A 95 10.38 5.12 15.90
C SER A 95 10.30 6.64 16.11
N ASN A 96 11.01 7.41 15.28
CA ASN A 96 11.11 8.85 15.38
C ASN A 96 10.13 9.59 14.46
N THR A 97 9.40 8.89 13.59
CA THR A 97 8.38 9.48 12.73
C THR A 97 6.99 9.28 13.33
N THR A 98 6.08 10.21 13.02
CA THR A 98 4.65 9.99 13.23
C THR A 98 4.03 9.49 11.94
N THR A 99 3.49 8.29 11.97
CA THR A 99 2.83 7.63 10.86
C THR A 99 1.32 7.77 10.99
N MET A 100 0.65 8.15 9.91
CA MET A 100 -0.81 8.17 9.82
C MET A 100 -1.29 7.14 8.79
N VAL A 101 -2.13 6.20 9.23
CA VAL A 101 -2.74 5.22 8.33
C VAL A 101 -4.17 5.63 8.01
N ILE A 102 -4.48 5.75 6.72
CA ILE A 102 -5.81 6.08 6.25
C ILE A 102 -6.51 4.83 5.72
N GLY A 103 -7.61 4.43 6.36
CA GLY A 103 -8.46 3.35 5.91
C GLY A 103 -9.50 3.85 4.91
N LEU A 104 -9.16 3.87 3.62
CA LEU A 104 -10.11 4.23 2.57
C LEU A 104 -11.13 3.12 2.31
N GLY A 105 -12.37 3.51 2.03
CA GLY A 105 -13.43 2.59 1.64
C GLY A 105 -14.73 2.80 2.42
N ASN A 106 -15.79 2.18 1.94
CA ASN A 106 -17.11 2.30 2.53
C ASN A 106 -17.41 1.18 3.53
N TRP A 107 -17.60 1.56 4.79
CA TRP A 107 -17.99 0.69 5.91
C TRP A 107 -19.24 -0.15 5.63
N ASN A 108 -20.20 0.38 4.88
CA ASN A 108 -21.48 -0.25 4.59
C ASN A 108 -21.41 -1.24 3.42
N ILE A 109 -20.31 -1.28 2.67
CA ILE A 109 -20.16 -2.12 1.48
C ILE A 109 -19.07 -3.15 1.76
N THR A 110 -19.47 -4.42 1.92
CA THR A 110 -18.54 -5.51 2.27
C THR A 110 -17.29 -5.58 1.39
N PRO A 111 -17.36 -5.55 0.05
CA PRO A 111 -16.17 -5.60 -0.80
C PRO A 111 -15.27 -4.36 -0.70
N ASP A 112 -15.80 -3.22 -0.24
CA ASP A 112 -15.08 -1.95 -0.12
C ASP A 112 -14.65 -1.62 1.33
N SER A 113 -15.03 -2.47 2.29
CA SER A 113 -14.76 -2.27 3.72
C SER A 113 -13.35 -2.65 4.17
N LEU A 114 -12.44 -2.99 3.24
CA LEU A 114 -11.10 -3.50 3.55
C LEU A 114 -10.27 -2.47 4.34
N GLY A 115 -10.23 -1.21 3.90
CA GLY A 115 -9.49 -0.15 4.60
C GLY A 115 -10.02 0.10 6.01
N PRO A 116 -11.33 0.37 6.20
CA PRO A 116 -11.92 0.52 7.54
C PRO A 116 -11.63 -0.66 8.48
N LYS A 117 -11.82 -1.90 8.00
CA LYS A 117 -11.55 -3.12 8.78
C LYS A 117 -10.06 -3.34 9.08
N THR A 118 -9.18 -2.82 8.25
CA THR A 118 -7.73 -2.85 8.50
C THR A 118 -7.39 -1.89 9.62
N VAL A 119 -7.88 -0.65 9.56
CA VAL A 119 -7.68 0.38 10.59
C VAL A 119 -8.18 -0.09 11.96
N GLU A 120 -9.34 -0.75 12.02
CA GLU A 120 -9.92 -1.31 13.24
C GLU A 120 -8.97 -2.26 14.00
N LYS A 121 -8.05 -2.92 13.27
CA LYS A 121 -7.12 -3.91 13.82
C LYS A 121 -5.72 -3.36 14.10
N LEU A 122 -5.48 -2.07 13.87
CA LEU A 122 -4.17 -1.45 14.12
C LEU A 122 -3.96 -1.14 15.59
N PHE A 123 -2.73 -1.32 16.07
CA PHE A 123 -2.33 -0.94 17.42
C PHE A 123 -1.94 0.54 17.45
N ILE A 124 -2.89 1.42 17.79
CA ILE A 124 -2.72 2.88 17.78
C ILE A 124 -1.92 3.34 19.00
N THR A 125 -0.82 4.09 18.77
CA THR A 125 0.14 4.45 19.83
C THR A 125 0.32 5.96 20.01
N ARG A 126 -0.06 6.81 19.04
CA ARG A 126 0.19 8.27 19.11
C ARG A 126 -0.30 8.91 20.42
N HIS A 127 -1.49 8.52 20.88
CA HIS A 127 -2.11 9.05 22.11
C HIS A 127 -1.44 8.57 23.41
N MET A 128 -0.54 7.59 23.34
CA MET A 128 0.19 7.04 24.49
C MET A 128 1.55 7.72 24.68
N ILE A 129 2.13 8.25 23.60
CA ILE A 129 3.50 8.77 23.59
C ILE A 129 3.64 9.98 24.50
N ASP A 130 2.69 10.92 24.46
CA ASP A 130 2.70 12.12 25.32
C ASP A 130 2.64 11.79 26.83
N LYS A 131 2.19 10.58 27.20
CA LYS A 131 2.12 10.12 28.61
C LYS A 131 3.38 9.39 29.07
N LEU A 132 4.23 8.96 28.14
CA LEU A 132 5.45 8.18 28.39
C LEU A 132 6.71 9.05 28.42
N GLU A 133 6.62 10.35 28.14
CA GLU A 133 7.75 11.29 28.10
C GLU A 133 8.45 11.52 29.47
N GLY A 134 8.04 10.82 30.54
CA GLY A 134 8.63 10.90 31.88
C GLY A 134 9.48 9.70 32.31
N GLU A 135 9.43 8.57 31.60
CA GLU A 135 10.18 7.36 31.96
C GLU A 135 11.26 7.10 30.91
N ASN A 136 12.49 6.82 31.37
CA ASN A 136 13.69 6.53 30.55
C ASN A 136 13.55 5.22 29.76
N GLU A 137 12.50 5.06 28.97
CA GLU A 137 12.28 3.88 28.16
C GLU A 137 12.63 4.18 26.70
N GLU A 138 13.58 3.41 26.18
CA GLU A 138 13.79 3.25 24.74
C GLU A 138 12.42 3.18 24.05
N LYS A 139 12.12 4.09 23.11
CA LYS A 139 10.86 4.08 22.36
C LYS A 139 10.73 2.74 21.62
N ARG A 140 10.07 1.77 22.25
CA ARG A 140 9.86 0.42 21.70
C ARG A 140 8.87 0.40 20.54
N PHE A 141 8.06 1.45 20.39
CA PHE A 141 7.02 1.57 19.38
C PHE A 141 7.07 2.95 18.71
N GLY A 142 6.85 2.98 17.39
CA GLY A 142 6.70 4.24 16.66
C GLY A 142 5.37 4.94 16.97
N SER A 143 5.28 6.23 16.64
CA SER A 143 4.04 7.02 16.78
C SER A 143 3.08 6.71 15.62
N LEU A 144 1.99 6.00 15.92
CA LEU A 144 0.98 5.61 14.94
C LEU A 144 -0.38 6.21 15.30
N CYS A 145 -0.97 6.94 14.36
CA CYS A 145 -2.39 7.26 14.36
C CYS A 145 -3.06 6.69 13.12
N ALA A 146 -4.38 6.49 13.19
CA ALA A 146 -5.15 6.03 12.06
C ALA A 146 -6.50 6.71 12.01
N PHE A 147 -7.03 6.82 10.79
CA PHE A 147 -8.32 7.43 10.53
C PHE A 147 -8.96 6.75 9.32
N SER A 148 -10.28 6.61 9.31
CA SER A 148 -11.00 6.05 8.17
C SER A 148 -12.17 7.00 7.84
N PRO A 149 -12.02 7.84 6.81
CA PRO A 149 -13.07 8.76 6.41
C PRO A 149 -14.28 8.00 5.84
N GLY A 150 -15.44 8.64 5.89
CA GLY A 150 -16.57 8.22 5.07
C GLY A 150 -16.31 8.51 3.58
N VAL A 151 -17.15 7.93 2.72
CA VAL A 151 -17.14 8.18 1.27
C VAL A 151 -18.15 9.26 0.90
N LEU A 152 -17.93 9.92 -0.24
CA LEU A 152 -18.78 11.00 -0.77
C LEU A 152 -20.28 10.68 -0.69
N GLY A 153 -20.67 9.47 -1.08
CA GLY A 153 -22.08 9.05 -1.09
C GLY A 153 -22.77 8.98 0.28
N ILE A 154 -22.00 9.05 1.37
CA ILE A 154 -22.50 9.01 2.75
C ILE A 154 -22.35 10.37 3.43
N THR A 155 -21.19 11.00 3.25
CA THR A 155 -20.81 12.23 3.98
C THR A 155 -21.14 13.51 3.20
N GLY A 156 -21.28 13.42 1.88
CA GLY A 156 -21.35 14.58 0.99
C GLY A 156 -20.02 15.33 0.82
N ILE A 157 -18.92 14.79 1.35
CA ILE A 157 -17.57 15.38 1.30
C ILE A 157 -16.62 14.32 0.72
N GLU A 158 -15.74 14.72 -0.20
CA GLU A 158 -14.72 13.81 -0.73
C GLU A 158 -13.75 13.37 0.36
N SER A 159 -13.39 12.08 0.38
CA SER A 159 -12.49 11.54 1.40
C SER A 159 -11.13 12.27 1.40
N ALA A 160 -10.67 12.72 0.23
CA ALA A 160 -9.45 13.52 0.10
C ALA A 160 -9.53 14.87 0.81
N GLU A 161 -10.68 15.55 0.77
CA GLU A 161 -10.89 16.81 1.49
C GLU A 161 -10.78 16.59 3.00
N VAL A 162 -11.44 15.55 3.51
CA VAL A 162 -11.38 15.20 4.94
C VAL A 162 -9.96 14.86 5.40
N ILE A 163 -9.16 14.21 4.54
CA ILE A 163 -7.77 13.87 4.85
C ILE A 163 -6.86 15.10 4.83
N HIS A 164 -7.12 16.05 3.92
CA HIS A 164 -6.30 17.27 3.80
C HIS A 164 -6.53 18.25 4.96
N GLY A 165 -7.76 18.29 5.50
CA GLY A 165 -8.16 19.18 6.59
C GLY A 165 -8.81 20.46 6.10
#